data_AF-A0A0D6JN61-F1
#
_entry.id   AF-A0A0D6JN61-F1
#
_cell.length_a   1.000
_cell.length_b   1.000
_cell.length_c   1.000
_cell.angle_alpha   90.00
_cell.angle_beta   90.00
_cell.angle_gamma   90.00
#
_symmetry.space_group_name_H-M   'P 1'
#
loop_
_entity.id
_entity.type
_entity.pdbx_description
1 polymer ?
#
loop_
_entity_poly.entity_id
_entity_poly.type
_entity_poly.pdbx_seq_one_letter_code
_entity_poly.pdbx_strand_id
1 'polypeptide(L)'
;MSSVASAPHETRGDLLYDEYGSSPYWAVRQLYNHIDGGVSKVEVEVPRLEDDGTETWEVSMGFHQSGLSPREADTVNSLLEYDINAYGEGERKLPVCVQPRLAWSDENRPDSVPATLGPATNVKLQNVVNLELDEIPHVFKWVMRRVCEKVGFDWSRKYFAEEPHEFSTITQHERYLRIDRDQAKKLVRRDGVFMRLFMLSADIEGSHVVYDSNNEDVVGYNHQLRLDRSAIADLFPNSQHRPRGLQLKHYHPQYVRESSNDDPLYHPKLGALYKKNLNRDQAVAWDDRHDLVGDLEEKLLNVLSWADIPTRPGMWFVSDDHFSAVASDRTIALWDDPTPQIEASQESVIMRTLSRLTDADHDVLEHLALTDGGTRVGELEDGTGWSSTTIYRVLQRLSGLLENDGGVVKWVSSKIAQEVRELVSIADDVVDSVAGRIENVLNVDPRDLERSGRALQNWLNRYGAEVVAGMDDRNDRVRIRIRTVLTRSKNSTATGEYLPDVLEEGYSAWCDAGLDSRRFLNAIVTYDRAYGPVQNTVAQKHL
;
A
#
# COMPACT_ATOMS: atom_id res chain seq x y z
N MET A 1 -4.37 21.92 10.26
CA MET A 1 -5.45 21.97 9.23
C MET A 1 -5.87 20.53 8.99
N SER A 2 -7.17 20.25 8.97
CA SER A 2 -7.76 18.91 8.91
C SER A 2 -7.72 18.31 7.50
N SER A 3 -7.62 16.98 7.44
CA SER A 3 -7.75 16.16 6.22
C SER A 3 -9.22 16.01 5.81
N VAL A 4 -9.48 15.48 4.63
CA VAL A 4 -10.84 15.10 4.19
C VAL A 4 -11.37 13.95 5.05
N ALA A 5 -12.66 13.97 5.36
CA ALA A 5 -13.36 12.84 6.00
C ALA A 5 -13.57 11.72 4.98
N SER A 6 -13.35 10.46 5.37
CA SER A 6 -13.75 9.33 4.52
C SER A 6 -15.19 8.88 4.81
N ALA A 7 -15.67 7.86 4.09
CA ALA A 7 -16.99 7.28 4.31
C ALA A 7 -16.90 5.74 4.50
N PRO A 8 -17.83 5.11 5.24
CA PRO A 8 -17.87 3.67 5.38
C PRO A 8 -18.43 3.05 4.10
N HIS A 9 -17.97 1.86 3.73
CA HIS A 9 -18.49 1.13 2.56
C HIS A 9 -19.06 -0.23 2.94
N GLU A 10 -18.25 -1.15 3.49
CA GLU A 10 -18.69 -2.50 3.83
C GLU A 10 -18.17 -2.92 5.21
N THR A 11 -19.03 -3.56 6.01
CA THR A 11 -18.69 -4.11 7.33
C THR A 11 -19.21 -5.53 7.49
N ARG A 12 -18.39 -6.41 8.07
CA ARG A 12 -18.76 -7.77 8.50
C ARG A 12 -18.19 -8.06 9.87
N GLY A 13 -18.87 -8.90 10.64
CA GLY A 13 -18.54 -9.14 12.04
C GLY A 13 -19.65 -9.83 12.80
N ASP A 14 -19.51 -9.85 14.11
CA ASP A 14 -20.41 -10.51 15.05
C ASP A 14 -20.61 -9.59 16.26
N LEU A 15 -21.86 -9.22 16.54
CA LEU A 15 -22.24 -8.47 17.75
C LEU A 15 -22.87 -9.44 18.74
N LEU A 16 -22.24 -9.61 19.90
CA LEU A 16 -22.69 -10.52 20.95
C LEU A 16 -23.43 -9.76 22.04
N TYR A 17 -24.56 -10.31 22.50
CA TYR A 17 -25.38 -9.78 23.58
C TYR A 17 -25.67 -10.90 24.59
N ASP A 18 -25.23 -10.74 25.83
CA ASP A 18 -25.29 -11.76 26.89
C ASP A 18 -26.09 -11.31 28.12
N GLU A 19 -26.37 -10.02 28.30
CA GLU A 19 -27.15 -9.44 29.41
C GLU A 19 -28.46 -10.21 29.69
N TYR A 20 -29.15 -10.62 28.62
CA TYR A 20 -30.40 -11.41 28.69
C TYR A 20 -30.22 -12.85 28.18
N GLY A 21 -28.98 -13.31 28.12
CA GLY A 21 -28.57 -14.60 27.59
C GLY A 21 -29.15 -14.91 26.21
N SER A 22 -29.84 -16.05 26.09
CA SER A 22 -30.50 -16.46 24.84
C SER A 22 -31.92 -15.92 24.67
N SER A 23 -32.45 -15.15 25.64
CA SER A 23 -33.82 -14.63 25.59
C SER A 23 -34.10 -13.76 24.35
N PRO A 24 -33.19 -12.86 23.90
CA PRO A 24 -33.40 -12.09 22.68
C PRO A 24 -33.56 -12.97 21.44
N TYR A 25 -32.74 -14.02 21.28
CA TYR A 25 -32.90 -15.01 20.22
C TYR A 25 -34.29 -15.67 20.23
N TRP A 26 -34.77 -16.11 21.40
CA TRP A 26 -36.09 -16.73 21.51
C TRP A 26 -37.23 -15.75 21.24
N ALA A 27 -37.06 -14.47 21.56
CA ALA A 27 -38.02 -13.43 21.21
C ALA A 27 -38.08 -13.19 19.70
N VAL A 28 -36.92 -13.20 19.00
CA VAL A 28 -36.90 -13.16 17.53
C VAL A 28 -37.63 -14.38 16.96
N ARG A 29 -37.41 -15.58 17.49
CA ARG A 29 -38.18 -16.76 17.08
C ARG A 29 -39.69 -16.58 17.24
N GLN A 30 -40.13 -16.04 18.38
CA GLN A 30 -41.55 -15.79 18.62
C GLN A 30 -42.13 -14.74 17.66
N LEU A 31 -41.36 -13.69 17.35
CA LEU A 31 -41.71 -12.72 16.31
C LEU A 31 -41.91 -13.43 14.97
N TYR A 32 -40.98 -14.30 14.56
CA TYR A 32 -41.10 -15.06 13.31
C TYR A 32 -42.33 -15.96 13.28
N ASN A 33 -42.69 -16.61 14.39
CA ASN A 33 -43.94 -17.37 14.49
C ASN A 33 -45.18 -16.47 14.39
N HIS A 34 -45.12 -15.26 14.93
CA HIS A 34 -46.21 -14.28 14.88
C HIS A 34 -46.45 -13.74 13.47
N ILE A 35 -45.41 -13.65 12.64
CA ILE A 35 -45.48 -13.21 11.25
C ILE A 35 -45.54 -14.37 10.24
N ASP A 36 -45.97 -15.56 10.67
CA ASP A 36 -46.09 -16.76 9.82
C ASP A 36 -44.81 -17.14 9.05
N GLY A 37 -43.65 -16.91 9.66
CA GLY A 37 -42.33 -17.30 9.15
C GLY A 37 -41.59 -16.22 8.37
N GLY A 38 -42.21 -15.07 8.05
CA GLY A 38 -41.46 -13.98 7.43
C GLY A 38 -42.34 -12.87 6.87
N VAL A 39 -41.71 -11.74 6.57
CA VAL A 39 -42.34 -10.59 5.93
C VAL A 39 -41.42 -10.03 4.87
N SER A 40 -42.00 -9.38 3.87
CA SER A 40 -41.25 -8.61 2.88
C SER A 40 -41.78 -7.18 2.84
N LYS A 41 -40.88 -6.23 2.62
CA LYS A 41 -41.19 -4.82 2.39
C LYS A 41 -41.97 -4.13 3.51
N VAL A 42 -41.56 -4.35 4.77
CA VAL A 42 -42.10 -3.61 5.91
C VAL A 42 -41.35 -2.29 6.05
N GLU A 43 -41.99 -1.19 5.67
CA GLU A 43 -41.41 0.15 5.85
C GLU A 43 -41.46 0.59 7.32
N VAL A 44 -40.37 1.12 7.86
CA VAL A 44 -40.29 1.61 9.25
C VAL A 44 -39.48 2.89 9.37
N GLU A 45 -39.83 3.74 10.34
CA GLU A 45 -39.12 5.00 10.63
C GLU A 45 -38.10 4.81 11.77
N VAL A 46 -36.82 4.84 11.43
CA VAL A 46 -35.70 4.67 12.35
C VAL A 46 -35.11 6.03 12.72
N PRO A 47 -35.01 6.39 14.02
CA PRO A 47 -34.32 7.62 14.43
C PRO A 47 -32.86 7.61 14.01
N ARG A 48 -32.34 8.74 13.50
CA ARG A 48 -30.91 8.90 13.21
C ARG A 48 -30.11 8.98 14.52
N LEU A 49 -28.84 8.56 14.50
CA LEU A 49 -28.00 8.51 15.72
C LEU A 49 -27.53 9.91 16.13
N GLU A 50 -27.03 10.69 15.18
CA GLU A 50 -26.39 11.99 15.43
C GLU A 50 -27.21 13.21 14.97
N ASP A 51 -28.33 12.97 14.25
CA ASP A 51 -29.19 14.02 13.71
C ASP A 51 -30.61 13.98 14.30
N ASP A 52 -31.24 15.15 14.40
CA ASP A 52 -32.66 15.26 14.67
C ASP A 52 -33.47 14.77 13.45
N GLY A 53 -34.14 13.63 13.58
CA GLY A 53 -35.04 13.12 12.54
C GLY A 53 -35.13 11.60 12.49
N THR A 54 -35.83 11.11 11.47
CA THR A 54 -35.92 9.69 11.13
C THR A 54 -35.47 9.44 9.70
N GLU A 55 -35.13 8.19 9.44
CA GLU A 55 -34.84 7.63 8.11
C GLU A 55 -35.84 6.50 7.87
N THR A 56 -36.41 6.42 6.67
CA THR A 56 -37.28 5.32 6.27
C THR A 56 -36.44 4.11 5.88
N TRP A 57 -36.77 2.93 6.43
CA TRP A 57 -36.13 1.66 6.11
C TRP A 57 -37.15 0.64 5.60
N GLU A 58 -36.87 -0.01 4.48
CA GLU A 58 -37.63 -1.18 4.01
C GLU A 58 -37.02 -2.46 4.57
N VAL A 59 -37.80 -3.24 5.33
CA VAL A 59 -37.33 -4.44 6.03
C VAL A 59 -37.95 -5.71 5.45
N SER A 60 -37.11 -6.72 5.21
CA SER A 60 -37.50 -8.08 4.86
C SER A 60 -36.89 -9.08 5.83
N MET A 61 -37.68 -10.08 6.22
CA MET A 61 -37.36 -11.05 7.26
C MET A 61 -37.54 -12.47 6.73
N GLY A 62 -36.52 -13.30 6.90
CA GLY A 62 -36.50 -14.71 6.50
C GLY A 62 -35.70 -15.56 7.50
N PHE A 63 -35.69 -16.87 7.32
CA PHE A 63 -34.92 -17.75 8.20
C PHE A 63 -34.44 -18.99 7.47
N HIS A 64 -33.44 -19.65 8.04
CA HIS A 64 -32.93 -20.93 7.57
C HIS A 64 -32.54 -21.84 8.73
N GLN A 65 -32.29 -23.13 8.46
CA GLN A 65 -31.85 -24.07 9.48
C GLN A 65 -30.41 -23.75 9.90
N SER A 66 -30.16 -23.66 11.21
CA SER A 66 -28.84 -23.31 11.77
C SER A 66 -27.82 -24.45 11.65
N GLY A 67 -28.29 -25.71 11.60
CA GLY A 67 -27.44 -26.89 11.73
C GLY A 67 -26.95 -27.15 13.16
N LEU A 68 -27.24 -26.25 14.11
CA LEU A 68 -26.98 -26.41 15.53
C LEU A 68 -28.07 -27.23 16.22
N SER A 69 -27.66 -28.02 17.22
CA SER A 69 -28.55 -28.80 18.07
C SER A 69 -29.11 -27.96 19.22
N PRO A 70 -30.42 -28.01 19.50
CA PRO A 70 -31.01 -27.46 20.73
C PRO A 70 -30.44 -28.12 21.99
N ARG A 71 -30.54 -27.46 23.15
CA ARG A 71 -30.24 -28.09 24.45
C ARG A 71 -31.36 -29.07 24.81
N GLU A 72 -31.08 -30.05 25.65
CA GLU A 72 -32.11 -30.98 26.16
C GLU A 72 -33.29 -30.27 26.84
N ALA A 73 -33.03 -29.13 27.48
CA ALA A 73 -34.07 -28.33 28.13
C ALA A 73 -34.91 -27.47 27.15
N ASP A 74 -34.47 -27.32 25.90
CA ASP A 74 -35.18 -26.53 24.90
C ASP A 74 -36.32 -27.36 24.29
N THR A 75 -37.51 -26.76 24.12
CA THR A 75 -38.71 -27.47 23.65
C THR A 75 -38.80 -27.61 22.12
N VAL A 76 -37.67 -27.57 21.43
CA VAL A 76 -37.61 -27.53 19.96
C VAL A 76 -36.74 -28.65 19.42
N ASN A 77 -37.09 -29.15 18.24
CA ASN A 77 -36.34 -30.24 17.60
C ASN A 77 -35.16 -29.72 16.76
N SER A 78 -35.20 -28.46 16.29
CA SER A 78 -34.10 -27.83 15.57
C SER A 78 -34.04 -26.33 15.84
N LEU A 79 -32.85 -25.75 15.64
CA LEU A 79 -32.61 -24.31 15.73
C LEU A 79 -32.63 -23.67 14.34
N LEU A 80 -33.14 -22.45 14.30
CA LEU A 80 -33.19 -21.62 13.10
C LEU A 80 -32.27 -20.42 13.27
N GLU A 81 -31.83 -19.84 12.17
CA GLU A 81 -31.19 -18.54 12.15
C GLU A 81 -32.07 -17.57 11.38
N TYR A 82 -32.15 -16.34 11.87
CA TYR A 82 -33.13 -15.36 11.40
C TYR A 82 -32.44 -14.23 10.64
N ASP A 83 -32.67 -14.18 9.34
CA ASP A 83 -32.13 -13.18 8.42
C ASP A 83 -33.02 -11.94 8.41
N ILE A 84 -32.45 -10.79 8.76
CA ILE A 84 -33.12 -9.50 8.72
C ILE A 84 -32.36 -8.63 7.73
N ASN A 85 -33.01 -8.24 6.66
CA ASN A 85 -32.46 -7.38 5.62
C ASN A 85 -33.21 -6.06 5.66
N ALA A 86 -32.54 -5.00 6.12
CA ALA A 86 -33.09 -3.65 6.10
C ALA A 86 -32.34 -2.78 5.07
N TYR A 87 -33.10 -2.03 4.28
CA TYR A 87 -32.60 -1.13 3.23
C TYR A 87 -33.06 0.29 3.56
N GLY A 88 -32.11 1.19 3.80
CA GLY A 88 -32.33 2.60 4.12
C GLY A 88 -32.18 3.50 2.88
N GLU A 89 -32.15 4.79 3.14
CA GLU A 89 -31.95 5.81 2.10
C GLU A 89 -30.52 5.74 1.54
N GLY A 90 -30.37 6.06 0.25
CA GLY A 90 -29.07 6.03 -0.43
C GLY A 90 -28.38 4.66 -0.29
N GLU A 91 -29.01 3.56 -0.66
CA GLU A 91 -28.35 2.25 -0.63
C GLU A 91 -27.68 1.83 0.72
N ARG A 92 -28.08 2.43 1.85
CA ARG A 92 -27.69 1.99 3.20
C ARG A 92 -28.30 0.61 3.43
N LYS A 93 -27.51 -0.38 3.86
CA LYS A 93 -27.98 -1.76 4.01
C LYS A 93 -27.54 -2.34 5.33
N LEU A 94 -28.47 -2.97 6.04
CA LEU A 94 -28.22 -3.72 7.26
C LEU A 94 -28.73 -5.17 7.09
N PRO A 95 -28.03 -6.02 6.31
CA PRO A 95 -28.26 -7.46 6.30
C PRO A 95 -27.56 -8.09 7.51
N VAL A 96 -28.36 -8.63 8.42
CA VAL A 96 -27.90 -9.30 9.63
C VAL A 96 -28.58 -10.65 9.81
N CYS A 97 -27.92 -11.54 10.52
CA CYS A 97 -28.47 -12.83 10.91
C CYS A 97 -28.41 -13.00 12.42
N VAL A 98 -29.58 -13.20 13.06
CA VAL A 98 -29.67 -13.47 14.49
C VAL A 98 -29.52 -14.96 14.74
N GLN A 99 -28.47 -15.31 15.46
CA GLN A 99 -28.07 -16.68 15.72
C GLN A 99 -28.13 -16.98 17.22
N PRO A 100 -28.54 -18.19 17.61
CA PRO A 100 -28.48 -18.60 18.99
C PRO A 100 -27.03 -18.88 19.40
N ARG A 101 -26.64 -18.44 20.60
CA ARG A 101 -25.44 -18.94 21.28
C ARG A 101 -25.88 -19.64 22.56
N LEU A 102 -26.30 -20.89 22.43
CA LEU A 102 -26.73 -21.71 23.55
C LEU A 102 -25.47 -22.38 24.12
N ALA A 103 -25.18 -22.15 25.41
CA ALA A 103 -24.07 -22.70 26.21
C ALA A 103 -23.15 -23.69 25.46
N TRP A 104 -21.93 -23.28 25.12
CA TRP A 104 -21.04 -24.10 24.32
C TRP A 104 -20.65 -25.40 25.03
N SER A 105 -20.84 -26.53 24.38
CA SER A 105 -19.89 -27.64 24.46
C SER A 105 -18.70 -27.34 23.53
N ASP A 106 -17.50 -27.81 23.87
CA ASP A 106 -16.24 -27.43 23.20
C ASP A 106 -16.24 -27.63 21.67
N GLU A 107 -17.02 -28.57 21.13
CA GLU A 107 -16.94 -28.97 19.71
C GLU A 107 -17.60 -27.98 18.71
N ASN A 108 -18.53 -27.12 19.15
CA ASN A 108 -19.26 -26.19 18.27
C ASN A 108 -19.02 -24.70 18.60
N ARG A 109 -18.03 -24.41 19.45
CA ARG A 109 -17.64 -23.06 19.84
C ARG A 109 -16.70 -22.46 18.80
N PRO A 110 -16.99 -21.29 18.21
CA PRO A 110 -15.98 -20.59 17.41
C PRO A 110 -14.76 -20.26 18.29
N ASP A 111 -13.55 -20.51 17.77
CA ASP A 111 -12.29 -20.30 18.52
C ASP A 111 -12.15 -18.88 19.09
N SER A 112 -12.77 -17.90 18.44
CA SER A 112 -12.75 -16.48 18.82
C SER A 112 -13.58 -16.13 20.06
N VAL A 113 -14.38 -17.05 20.61
CA VAL A 113 -15.27 -16.75 21.74
C VAL A 113 -14.99 -17.72 22.90
N PRO A 114 -14.55 -17.24 24.08
CA PRO A 114 -14.04 -18.11 25.14
C PRO A 114 -15.17 -18.80 25.90
N ALA A 115 -15.01 -20.08 26.26
CA ALA A 115 -16.03 -20.95 26.89
C ALA A 115 -16.82 -20.33 28.08
N THR A 116 -16.28 -19.30 28.72
CA THR A 116 -16.82 -18.58 29.88
C THR A 116 -17.96 -17.61 29.59
N LEU A 117 -18.24 -17.20 28.34
CA LEU A 117 -19.32 -16.25 28.02
C LEU A 117 -20.71 -16.77 28.43
N GLY A 118 -20.93 -18.09 28.43
CA GLY A 118 -22.25 -18.66 28.70
C GLY A 118 -23.25 -18.43 27.55
N PRO A 119 -24.57 -18.53 27.82
CA PRO A 119 -25.60 -18.29 26.81
C PRO A 119 -25.64 -16.83 26.36
N ALA A 120 -25.76 -16.59 25.05
CA ALA A 120 -25.86 -15.26 24.46
C ALA A 120 -26.72 -15.28 23.18
N THR A 121 -26.94 -14.11 22.61
CA THR A 121 -27.49 -13.92 21.27
C THR A 121 -26.44 -13.28 20.38
N ASN A 122 -26.18 -13.86 19.21
CA ASN A 122 -25.28 -13.28 18.22
C ASN A 122 -26.07 -12.60 17.12
N VAL A 123 -25.67 -11.38 16.76
CA VAL A 123 -26.13 -10.66 15.58
C VAL A 123 -24.97 -10.61 14.60
N LYS A 124 -24.96 -11.55 13.67
CA LYS A 124 -23.94 -11.65 12.64
C LYS A 124 -24.17 -10.58 11.57
N LEU A 125 -23.19 -9.71 11.38
CA LEU A 125 -23.17 -8.68 10.34
C LEU A 125 -22.71 -9.35 9.03
N GLN A 126 -23.62 -9.53 8.07
CA GLN A 126 -23.33 -10.28 6.83
C GLN A 126 -22.54 -9.46 5.81
N ASN A 127 -23.08 -8.30 5.41
CA ASN A 127 -22.43 -7.32 4.54
C ASN A 127 -23.14 -5.97 4.72
N VAL A 128 -22.90 -5.33 5.86
CA VAL A 128 -23.50 -4.05 6.19
C VAL A 128 -22.86 -2.97 5.33
N VAL A 129 -23.66 -2.11 4.70
CA VAL A 129 -23.21 -1.15 3.67
C VAL A 129 -23.56 0.29 4.05
N ASN A 130 -22.60 1.20 3.87
CA ASN A 130 -22.74 2.64 4.07
C ASN A 130 -23.26 3.08 5.46
N LEU A 131 -22.94 2.30 6.50
CA LEU A 131 -23.23 2.64 7.90
C LEU A 131 -21.92 2.76 8.69
N GLU A 132 -21.80 3.81 9.50
CA GLU A 132 -20.70 3.92 10.47
C GLU A 132 -20.82 2.83 11.53
N LEU A 133 -19.68 2.40 12.09
CA LEU A 133 -19.66 1.26 13.02
C LEU A 133 -20.57 1.49 14.24
N ASP A 134 -20.60 2.71 14.78
CA ASP A 134 -21.47 3.08 15.90
C ASP A 134 -22.97 3.16 15.53
N GLU A 135 -23.30 3.40 14.25
CA GLU A 135 -24.69 3.39 13.79
C GLU A 135 -25.27 1.97 13.75
N ILE A 136 -24.43 0.94 13.52
CA ILE A 136 -24.91 -0.44 13.27
C ILE A 136 -25.76 -0.99 14.44
N PRO A 137 -25.30 -0.99 15.71
CA PRO A 137 -26.12 -1.47 16.83
C PRO A 137 -27.40 -0.63 17.00
N HIS A 138 -27.31 0.69 16.78
CA HIS A 138 -28.43 1.60 16.91
C HIS A 138 -29.53 1.35 15.88
N VAL A 139 -29.16 1.27 14.60
CA VAL A 139 -30.10 0.99 13.50
C VAL A 139 -30.73 -0.39 13.70
N PHE A 140 -29.94 -1.42 14.04
CA PHE A 140 -30.46 -2.76 14.30
C PHE A 140 -31.53 -2.77 15.40
N LYS A 141 -31.22 -2.18 16.55
CA LYS A 141 -32.14 -2.04 17.69
C LYS A 141 -33.45 -1.38 17.28
N TRP A 142 -33.39 -0.29 16.54
CA TRP A 142 -34.58 0.45 16.14
C TRP A 142 -35.38 -0.23 15.04
N VAL A 143 -34.73 -0.84 14.04
CA VAL A 143 -35.40 -1.67 13.04
C VAL A 143 -36.23 -2.74 13.72
N MET A 144 -35.65 -3.51 14.65
CA MET A 144 -36.38 -4.54 15.38
C MET A 144 -37.58 -3.99 16.15
N ARG A 145 -37.39 -2.89 16.89
CA ARG A 145 -38.49 -2.26 17.63
C ARG A 145 -39.62 -1.81 16.72
N ARG A 146 -39.31 -1.11 15.63
CA ARG A 146 -40.32 -0.55 14.73
C ARG A 146 -41.06 -1.60 13.94
N VAL A 147 -40.37 -2.67 13.52
CA VAL A 147 -41.03 -3.80 12.87
C VAL A 147 -42.01 -4.45 13.84
N CYS A 148 -41.60 -4.74 15.08
CA CYS A 148 -42.47 -5.31 16.10
C CYS A 148 -43.69 -4.42 16.39
N GLU A 149 -43.48 -3.09 16.54
CA GLU A 149 -44.57 -2.12 16.69
C GLU A 149 -45.56 -2.20 15.51
N LYS A 150 -45.04 -2.26 14.28
CA LYS A 150 -45.85 -2.28 13.05
C LYS A 150 -46.64 -3.58 12.86
N VAL A 151 -46.09 -4.73 13.28
CA VAL A 151 -46.78 -6.03 13.21
C VAL A 151 -47.57 -6.38 14.47
N GLY A 152 -47.59 -5.49 15.46
CA GLY A 152 -48.32 -5.69 16.72
C GLY A 152 -47.74 -6.79 17.62
N PHE A 153 -46.42 -7.03 17.55
CA PHE A 153 -45.72 -7.98 18.42
C PHE A 153 -45.19 -7.28 19.68
N ASP A 154 -45.45 -7.86 20.85
CA ASP A 154 -44.98 -7.32 22.13
C ASP A 154 -43.46 -7.55 22.28
N TRP A 155 -42.70 -6.50 21.98
CA TRP A 155 -41.23 -6.53 21.99
C TRP A 155 -40.65 -5.82 23.22
N SER A 156 -39.76 -6.52 23.93
CA SER A 156 -39.04 -5.93 25.06
C SER A 156 -38.12 -4.81 24.58
N ARG A 157 -38.34 -3.59 25.09
CA ARG A 157 -37.46 -2.44 24.84
C ARG A 157 -36.03 -2.66 25.35
N LYS A 158 -35.80 -3.65 26.22
CA LYS A 158 -34.47 -3.93 26.76
C LYS A 158 -33.57 -4.69 25.80
N TYR A 159 -34.13 -5.43 24.85
CA TYR A 159 -33.32 -6.23 23.93
C TYR A 159 -32.51 -5.35 22.98
N PHE A 160 -31.23 -5.69 22.86
CA PHE A 160 -30.24 -4.99 22.04
C PHE A 160 -30.09 -3.51 22.40
N ALA A 161 -30.36 -3.15 23.66
CA ALA A 161 -30.26 -1.78 24.15
C ALA A 161 -28.89 -1.47 24.78
N GLU A 162 -28.21 -2.48 25.32
CA GLU A 162 -26.82 -2.38 25.77
C GLU A 162 -25.81 -2.32 24.62
N GLU A 163 -24.59 -1.91 24.95
CA GLU A 163 -23.44 -2.06 24.06
C GLU A 163 -23.16 -3.55 23.79
N PRO A 164 -22.68 -3.90 22.59
CA PRO A 164 -22.22 -5.26 22.32
C PRO A 164 -21.13 -5.70 23.31
N HIS A 165 -21.13 -6.98 23.67
CA HIS A 165 -20.15 -7.57 24.58
C HIS A 165 -18.71 -7.44 24.04
N GLU A 166 -17.69 -7.42 24.91
CA GLU A 166 -16.25 -7.26 24.57
C GLU A 166 -15.70 -8.32 23.59
N PHE A 167 -16.40 -9.45 23.43
CA PHE A 167 -16.04 -10.52 22.47
C PHE A 167 -16.70 -10.34 21.11
N SER A 168 -17.46 -9.26 20.92
CA SER A 168 -17.93 -8.85 19.60
C SER A 168 -16.75 -8.53 18.71
N THR A 169 -16.85 -8.82 17.41
CA THR A 169 -15.72 -8.72 16.49
C THR A 169 -16.09 -8.10 15.16
N ILE A 170 -15.08 -7.51 14.52
CA ILE A 170 -15.10 -7.02 13.15
C ILE A 170 -14.16 -7.92 12.35
N THR A 171 -14.70 -8.55 11.31
CA THR A 171 -13.94 -9.44 10.42
C THR A 171 -13.58 -8.75 9.10
N GLN A 172 -14.35 -7.73 8.74
CA GLN A 172 -14.14 -6.91 7.56
C GLN A 172 -14.65 -5.48 7.82
N HIS A 173 -13.89 -4.46 7.43
CA HIS A 173 -14.37 -3.08 7.40
C HIS A 173 -13.63 -2.27 6.33
N GLU A 174 -14.37 -1.51 5.51
CA GLU A 174 -13.83 -0.66 4.46
C GLU A 174 -14.22 0.81 4.66
N ARG A 175 -13.21 1.68 4.56
CA ARG A 175 -13.34 3.13 4.44
C ARG A 175 -12.99 3.53 3.02
N TYR A 176 -13.63 4.55 2.46
CA TYR A 176 -13.30 5.01 1.11
C TYR A 176 -13.37 6.53 0.95
N LEU A 177 -12.67 6.99 -0.09
CA LEU A 177 -12.71 8.33 -0.65
C LEU A 177 -13.11 8.21 -2.12
N ARG A 178 -13.90 9.14 -2.64
CA ARG A 178 -14.16 9.24 -4.07
C ARG A 178 -13.32 10.36 -4.66
N ILE A 179 -12.44 9.99 -5.57
CA ILE A 179 -11.38 10.86 -6.07
C ILE A 179 -11.70 11.25 -7.49
N ASP A 180 -11.45 12.50 -7.85
CA ASP A 180 -11.48 12.93 -9.24
C ASP A 180 -10.69 11.95 -10.12
N ARG A 181 -11.23 11.63 -11.30
CA ARG A 181 -10.75 10.52 -12.11
C ARG A 181 -9.34 10.79 -12.65
N ASP A 182 -9.02 12.04 -12.95
CA ASP A 182 -7.70 12.40 -13.45
C ASP A 182 -6.65 12.37 -12.33
N GLN A 183 -7.02 12.78 -11.12
CA GLN A 183 -6.15 12.63 -9.95
C GLN A 183 -5.94 11.15 -9.60
N ALA A 184 -6.98 10.34 -9.64
CA ALA A 184 -6.93 8.92 -9.28
C ALA A 184 -6.00 8.10 -10.18
N LYS A 185 -5.75 8.53 -11.43
CA LYS A 185 -4.74 7.91 -12.32
C LYS A 185 -3.35 7.84 -11.70
N LYS A 186 -2.98 8.77 -10.81
CA LYS A 186 -1.69 8.76 -10.10
C LYS A 186 -1.53 7.54 -9.18
N LEU A 187 -2.64 6.90 -8.80
CA LEU A 187 -2.62 5.71 -7.95
C LEU A 187 -2.25 4.45 -8.73
N VAL A 188 -2.78 4.31 -9.96
CA VAL A 188 -2.87 3.05 -10.71
C VAL A 188 -2.12 3.02 -12.03
N ARG A 189 -1.56 4.15 -12.48
CA ARG A 189 -0.67 4.19 -13.65
C ARG A 189 0.59 3.34 -13.40
N ARG A 190 1.37 3.08 -14.45
CA ARG A 190 2.55 2.18 -14.40
C ARG A 190 3.56 2.56 -13.31
N ASP A 191 3.76 3.86 -13.09
CA ASP A 191 4.61 4.46 -12.06
C ASP A 191 3.80 4.97 -10.84
N GLY A 192 2.54 4.55 -10.73
CA GLY A 192 1.62 4.99 -9.68
C GLY A 192 1.93 4.39 -8.31
N VAL A 193 1.38 5.00 -7.26
CA VAL A 193 1.71 4.63 -5.87
C VAL A 193 1.44 3.16 -5.56
N PHE A 194 0.41 2.54 -6.14
CA PHE A 194 0.12 1.11 -5.90
C PHE A 194 1.26 0.21 -6.40
N MET A 195 1.79 0.50 -7.60
CA MET A 195 2.92 -0.24 -8.14
C MET A 195 4.19 0.02 -7.32
N ARG A 196 4.44 1.28 -6.93
CA ARG A 196 5.61 1.61 -6.09
C ARG A 196 5.56 0.87 -4.75
N LEU A 197 4.42 0.87 -4.06
CA LEU A 197 4.24 0.16 -2.79
C LEU A 197 4.32 -1.35 -2.94
N PHE A 198 3.81 -1.90 -4.04
CA PHE A 198 3.96 -3.33 -4.36
C PHE A 198 5.44 -3.70 -4.48
N MET A 199 6.20 -2.99 -5.33
CA MET A 199 7.63 -3.23 -5.52
C MET A 199 8.42 -3.05 -4.22
N LEU A 200 8.05 -2.05 -3.42
CA LEU A 200 8.65 -1.77 -2.12
C LEU A 200 8.50 -2.93 -1.14
N SER A 201 7.36 -3.60 -1.19
CA SER A 201 7.00 -4.63 -0.23
C SER A 201 7.37 -6.04 -0.69
N ALA A 202 7.65 -6.23 -1.98
CA ALA A 202 7.96 -7.53 -2.56
C ALA A 202 9.21 -8.18 -1.97
N ASP A 203 10.18 -7.37 -1.53
CA ASP A 203 11.45 -7.84 -0.95
C ASP A 203 11.40 -7.98 0.58
N ILE A 204 10.26 -7.69 1.23
CA ILE A 204 10.12 -7.79 2.68
C ILE A 204 10.02 -9.27 3.08
N GLU A 205 11.03 -9.75 3.80
CA GLU A 205 11.08 -11.12 4.31
C GLU A 205 9.86 -11.44 5.18
N GLY A 206 9.16 -12.54 4.87
CA GLY A 206 7.99 -12.98 5.63
C GLY A 206 6.72 -12.16 5.39
N SER A 207 6.72 -11.29 4.37
CA SER A 207 5.50 -10.65 3.87
C SER A 207 4.85 -11.48 2.76
N HIS A 208 3.53 -11.36 2.65
CA HIS A 208 2.74 -11.84 1.52
C HIS A 208 1.95 -10.67 0.95
N VAL A 209 2.39 -10.20 -0.22
CA VAL A 209 1.83 -9.03 -0.90
C VAL A 209 1.34 -9.43 -2.28
N VAL A 210 0.15 -8.97 -2.65
CA VAL A 210 -0.46 -9.26 -3.95
C VAL A 210 -0.93 -7.97 -4.58
N TYR A 211 -0.51 -7.74 -5.82
CA TYR A 211 -1.06 -6.69 -6.68
C TYR A 211 -1.85 -7.31 -7.82
N ASP A 212 -3.14 -6.97 -7.90
CA ASP A 212 -4.07 -7.44 -8.91
C ASP A 212 -4.60 -6.24 -9.69
N SER A 213 -4.41 -6.24 -11.02
CA SER A 213 -4.79 -5.14 -11.89
C SER A 213 -5.77 -5.60 -12.97
N ASN A 214 -7.02 -5.17 -12.88
CA ASN A 214 -8.01 -5.32 -13.94
C ASN A 214 -8.20 -3.98 -14.67
N ASN A 215 -7.99 -4.01 -16.00
CA ASN A 215 -8.15 -2.87 -16.91
C ASN A 215 -9.13 -3.17 -18.08
N GLU A 216 -9.97 -4.20 -17.97
CA GLU A 216 -10.80 -4.70 -19.08
C GLU A 216 -11.76 -3.65 -19.63
N ASP A 217 -12.45 -2.91 -18.75
CA ASP A 217 -13.41 -1.86 -19.14
C ASP A 217 -12.74 -0.48 -19.30
N VAL A 218 -11.81 -0.16 -18.39
CA VAL A 218 -11.01 1.06 -18.44
C VAL A 218 -9.69 0.88 -17.69
N VAL A 219 -8.66 1.64 -18.06
CA VAL A 219 -7.43 1.71 -17.28
C VAL A 219 -7.75 2.15 -15.85
N GLY A 220 -7.35 1.32 -14.89
CA GLY A 220 -7.66 1.49 -13.48
C GLY A 220 -9.05 0.96 -13.09
N TYR A 221 -9.71 0.11 -13.89
CA TYR A 221 -11.06 -0.35 -13.58
C TYR A 221 -11.19 -0.96 -12.18
N ASN A 222 -10.35 -1.94 -11.85
CA ASN A 222 -10.27 -2.51 -10.50
C ASN A 222 -8.85 -2.94 -10.18
N HIS A 223 -8.12 -2.12 -9.44
CA HIS A 223 -6.76 -2.42 -8.97
C HIS A 223 -6.79 -2.64 -7.46
N GLN A 224 -6.14 -3.71 -7.02
CA GLN A 224 -6.13 -4.11 -5.61
C GLN A 224 -4.70 -4.38 -5.17
N LEU A 225 -4.25 -3.69 -4.14
CA LEU A 225 -2.99 -3.97 -3.46
C LEU A 225 -3.31 -4.56 -2.08
N ARG A 226 -2.99 -5.84 -1.89
CA ARG A 226 -3.19 -6.56 -0.62
C ARG A 226 -1.85 -6.62 0.10
N LEU A 227 -1.80 -6.00 1.28
CA LEU A 227 -0.64 -5.93 2.14
C LEU A 227 -0.96 -6.70 3.41
N ASP A 228 -0.14 -7.70 3.75
CA ASP A 228 -0.28 -8.37 5.02
C ASP A 228 0.25 -7.50 6.17
N ARG A 229 0.14 -8.04 7.39
CA ARG A 229 0.56 -7.32 8.60
C ARG A 229 2.06 -6.98 8.60
N SER A 230 2.91 -7.84 8.04
CA SER A 230 4.36 -7.62 7.99
C SER A 230 4.68 -6.44 7.06
N ALA A 231 4.10 -6.44 5.85
CA ALA A 231 4.27 -5.34 4.90
C ALA A 231 3.77 -4.01 5.47
N ILE A 232 2.63 -4.00 6.16
CA ILE A 232 2.10 -2.75 6.76
C ILE A 232 3.01 -2.23 7.88
N ALA A 233 3.58 -3.11 8.71
CA ALA A 233 4.49 -2.69 9.77
C ALA A 233 5.75 -1.98 9.22
N ASP A 234 6.27 -2.45 8.09
CA ASP A 234 7.46 -1.90 7.45
C ASP A 234 7.16 -0.64 6.61
N LEU A 235 6.03 -0.62 5.90
CA LEU A 235 5.60 0.54 5.10
C LEU A 235 5.15 1.73 5.96
N PHE A 236 4.59 1.45 7.14
CA PHE A 236 4.07 2.47 8.05
C PHE A 236 4.68 2.34 9.45
N PRO A 237 6.01 2.46 9.60
CA PRO A 237 6.70 2.19 10.86
C PRO A 237 6.37 3.22 11.96
N ASN A 238 5.91 4.41 11.54
CA ASN A 238 5.55 5.50 12.44
C ASN A 238 4.04 5.56 12.76
N SER A 239 3.26 4.64 12.20
CA SER A 239 1.81 4.53 12.46
C SER A 239 1.50 4.58 13.95
N GLN A 240 0.53 5.43 14.33
CA GLN A 240 0.07 5.48 15.72
C GLN A 240 -0.86 4.31 16.07
N HIS A 241 -1.40 3.66 15.04
CA HIS A 241 -2.31 2.54 15.14
C HIS A 241 -1.57 1.21 15.07
N ARG A 242 -2.19 0.16 15.62
CA ARG A 242 -1.64 -1.21 15.55
C ARG A 242 -1.54 -1.63 14.09
N PRO A 243 -0.41 -2.21 13.64
CA PRO A 243 -0.27 -2.63 12.26
C PRO A 243 -1.25 -3.76 11.94
N ARG A 244 -2.13 -3.51 10.97
CA ARG A 244 -3.12 -4.45 10.45
C ARG A 244 -2.93 -4.58 8.94
N GLY A 245 -2.81 -5.81 8.47
CA GLY A 245 -2.88 -6.11 7.04
C GLY A 245 -4.20 -5.59 6.45
N LEU A 246 -4.12 -5.04 5.25
CA LEU A 246 -5.24 -4.38 4.60
C LEU A 246 -5.15 -4.53 3.08
N GLN A 247 -6.26 -4.22 2.43
CA GLN A 247 -6.37 -4.16 1.00
C GLN A 247 -6.69 -2.73 0.57
N LEU A 248 -5.79 -2.12 -0.19
CA LEU A 248 -6.07 -0.87 -0.91
C LEU A 248 -6.76 -1.23 -2.23
N LYS A 249 -7.81 -0.48 -2.58
CA LYS A 249 -8.59 -0.70 -3.79
C LYS A 249 -8.80 0.60 -4.55
N HIS A 250 -8.50 0.58 -5.83
CA HIS A 250 -8.97 1.60 -6.77
C HIS A 250 -10.03 0.95 -7.66
N TYR A 251 -11.26 1.47 -7.63
CA TYR A 251 -12.39 0.81 -8.26
C TYR A 251 -13.34 1.78 -8.97
N HIS A 252 -13.65 1.49 -10.23
CA HIS A 252 -14.79 2.03 -10.95
C HIS A 252 -16.01 1.13 -10.79
N PRO A 253 -17.23 1.68 -10.68
CA PRO A 253 -18.46 0.89 -10.63
C PRO A 253 -18.58 -0.09 -11.81
N GLN A 254 -19.31 -1.19 -11.59
CA GLN A 254 -19.51 -2.26 -12.58
C GLN A 254 -19.91 -1.74 -13.97
N TYR A 255 -20.73 -0.69 -14.02
CA TYR A 255 -21.09 0.00 -15.25
C TYR A 255 -20.37 1.35 -15.30
N VAL A 256 -19.16 1.34 -15.86
CA VAL A 256 -18.32 2.53 -16.00
C VAL A 256 -19.06 3.63 -16.76
N ARG A 257 -19.12 4.83 -16.20
CA ARG A 257 -19.73 5.98 -16.88
C ARG A 257 -18.76 6.56 -17.91
N GLU A 258 -19.28 6.85 -19.09
CA GLU A 258 -18.50 7.42 -20.20
C GLU A 258 -18.24 8.92 -20.04
N SER A 259 -19.12 9.64 -19.35
CA SER A 259 -19.02 11.08 -19.11
C SER A 259 -19.35 11.41 -17.67
N SER A 260 -18.80 12.53 -17.18
CA SER A 260 -19.03 12.98 -15.82
C SER A 260 -20.47 13.42 -15.63
N ASN A 261 -21.07 14.25 -16.51
CA ASN A 261 -22.48 14.69 -16.49
C ASN A 261 -23.11 14.85 -15.09
N ASP A 262 -22.33 15.37 -14.13
CA ASP A 262 -22.68 15.47 -12.70
C ASP A 262 -23.04 14.14 -11.99
N ASP A 263 -22.74 12.98 -12.58
CA ASP A 263 -22.79 11.65 -11.96
C ASP A 263 -21.47 11.32 -11.23
N PRO A 264 -21.45 11.30 -9.88
CA PRO A 264 -20.27 10.96 -9.10
C PRO A 264 -19.71 9.57 -9.44
N LEU A 265 -20.53 8.64 -9.94
CA LEU A 265 -20.11 7.28 -10.28
C LEU A 265 -19.17 7.21 -11.49
N TYR A 266 -18.99 8.31 -12.22
CA TYR A 266 -17.91 8.46 -13.20
C TYR A 266 -16.51 8.37 -12.56
N HIS A 267 -16.40 8.87 -11.32
CA HIS A 267 -15.16 8.98 -10.58
C HIS A 267 -14.91 7.70 -9.77
N PRO A 268 -13.67 7.17 -9.72
CA PRO A 268 -13.36 5.95 -8.99
C PRO A 268 -13.35 6.17 -7.47
N LYS A 269 -13.52 5.08 -6.73
CA LYS A 269 -13.28 5.01 -5.28
C LYS A 269 -11.85 4.56 -5.01
N LEU A 270 -11.19 5.20 -4.04
CA LEU A 270 -10.05 4.63 -3.32
C LEU A 270 -10.56 4.12 -1.98
N GLY A 271 -10.50 2.80 -1.77
CA GLY A 271 -10.88 2.14 -0.53
C GLY A 271 -9.68 1.55 0.22
N ALA A 272 -9.72 1.59 1.54
CA ALA A 272 -8.84 0.83 2.42
C ALA A 272 -9.71 -0.15 3.22
N LEU A 273 -9.41 -1.43 3.05
CA LEU A 273 -10.24 -2.52 3.52
C LEU A 273 -9.44 -3.44 4.43
N TYR A 274 -9.82 -3.46 5.69
CA TYR A 274 -9.37 -4.50 6.61
C TYR A 274 -10.10 -5.81 6.33
N LYS A 275 -9.34 -6.91 6.30
CA LYS A 275 -9.87 -8.29 6.26
C LYS A 275 -9.09 -9.19 7.19
N LYS A 276 -9.79 -10.01 7.97
CA LYS A 276 -9.16 -10.95 8.92
C LYS A 276 -8.14 -11.90 8.26
N ASN A 277 -8.37 -12.33 7.01
CA ASN A 277 -7.49 -13.29 6.33
C ASN A 277 -6.10 -12.70 5.98
N LEU A 278 -6.00 -11.38 5.83
CA LEU A 278 -4.72 -10.67 5.68
C LEU A 278 -3.98 -10.52 7.02
N ASN A 279 -4.60 -10.94 8.11
CA ASN A 279 -4.17 -10.77 9.49
C ASN A 279 -4.06 -12.10 10.23
N ARG A 280 -3.71 -13.19 9.53
CA ARG A 280 -3.61 -14.55 10.10
C ARG A 280 -4.92 -14.97 10.80
N ASP A 281 -6.04 -14.64 10.15
CA ASP A 281 -7.42 -14.87 10.62
C ASP A 281 -7.78 -14.22 11.96
N GLN A 282 -6.99 -13.25 12.43
CA GLN A 282 -7.32 -12.44 13.59
C GLN A 282 -8.36 -11.39 13.22
N ALA A 283 -9.51 -11.39 13.91
CA ALA A 283 -10.53 -10.35 13.85
C ALA A 283 -10.16 -9.17 14.77
N VAL A 284 -10.74 -7.99 14.53
CA VAL A 284 -10.62 -6.84 15.44
C VAL A 284 -11.73 -6.89 16.48
N ALA A 285 -11.41 -6.65 17.75
CA ALA A 285 -12.44 -6.53 18.80
C ALA A 285 -13.34 -5.31 18.51
N TRP A 286 -14.63 -5.42 18.79
CA TRP A 286 -15.57 -4.31 18.56
C TRP A 286 -15.22 -3.05 19.35
N ASP A 287 -14.59 -3.18 20.51
CA ASP A 287 -14.10 -2.05 21.31
C ASP A 287 -12.95 -1.30 20.64
N ASP A 288 -12.18 -1.97 19.78
CA ASP A 288 -11.08 -1.37 19.01
C ASP A 288 -11.57 -0.71 17.69
N ARG A 289 -12.89 -0.60 17.47
CA ARG A 289 -13.45 -0.12 16.20
C ARG A 289 -13.01 1.28 15.81
N HIS A 290 -12.84 2.19 16.78
CA HIS A 290 -12.38 3.55 16.50
C HIS A 290 -10.90 3.58 16.11
N ASP A 291 -10.07 2.72 16.72
CA ASP A 291 -8.68 2.54 16.31
C ASP A 291 -8.57 1.95 14.90
N LEU A 292 -9.46 1.01 14.55
CA LEU A 292 -9.55 0.46 13.19
C LEU A 292 -9.92 1.54 12.17
N VAL A 293 -10.91 2.38 12.45
CA VAL A 293 -11.28 3.50 11.56
C VAL A 293 -10.11 4.46 11.39
N GLY A 294 -9.46 4.86 12.50
CA GLY A 294 -8.29 5.74 12.47
C GLY A 294 -7.14 5.16 11.64
N ASP A 295 -6.85 3.87 11.81
CA ASP A 295 -5.83 3.16 11.03
C ASP A 295 -6.15 3.22 9.53
N LEU A 296 -7.36 2.84 9.11
CA LEU A 296 -7.74 2.86 7.70
C LEU A 296 -7.70 4.28 7.09
N GLU A 297 -8.15 5.29 7.84
CA GLU A 297 -8.07 6.70 7.42
C GLU A 297 -6.62 7.19 7.29
N GLU A 298 -5.75 6.81 8.23
CA GLU A 298 -4.32 7.10 8.17
C GLU A 298 -3.70 6.52 6.90
N LYS A 299 -3.98 5.27 6.56
CA LYS A 299 -3.41 4.64 5.35
C LYS A 299 -3.95 5.26 4.07
N LEU A 300 -5.25 5.55 4.00
CA LEU A 300 -5.83 6.26 2.85
C LEU A 300 -5.13 7.60 2.61
N LEU A 301 -5.01 8.41 3.65
CA LEU A 301 -4.47 9.77 3.51
C LEU A 301 -2.96 9.78 3.24
N ASN A 302 -2.21 8.85 3.82
CA ASN A 302 -0.78 8.70 3.50
C ASN A 302 -0.58 8.27 2.04
N VAL A 303 -1.34 7.28 1.56
CA VAL A 303 -1.26 6.85 0.15
C VAL A 303 -1.61 7.99 -0.81
N LEU A 304 -2.58 8.84 -0.48
CA LEU A 304 -2.85 10.06 -1.25
C LEU A 304 -1.68 11.04 -1.24
N SER A 305 -1.10 11.28 -0.06
CA SER A 305 0.05 12.16 0.10
C SER A 305 1.24 11.68 -0.74
N TRP A 306 1.54 10.38 -0.71
CA TRP A 306 2.62 9.76 -1.48
C TRP A 306 2.35 9.79 -3.00
N ALA A 307 1.08 9.77 -3.39
CA ALA A 307 0.67 9.92 -4.79
C ALA A 307 0.61 11.38 -5.27
N ASP A 308 1.05 12.36 -4.47
CA ASP A 308 0.90 13.80 -4.75
C ASP A 308 -0.56 14.20 -5.04
N ILE A 309 -1.50 13.59 -4.30
CA ILE A 309 -2.92 13.98 -4.28
C ILE A 309 -3.18 14.72 -2.97
N PRO A 310 -3.75 15.95 -3.01
CA PRO A 310 -3.99 16.69 -1.79
C PRO A 310 -4.96 15.97 -0.85
N THR A 311 -4.66 15.99 0.44
CA THR A 311 -5.42 15.28 1.49
C THR A 311 -6.50 16.11 2.14
N ARG A 312 -6.60 17.40 1.79
CA ARG A 312 -7.60 18.33 2.33
C ARG A 312 -8.88 18.30 1.48
N PRO A 313 -10.02 18.75 1.99
CA PRO A 313 -11.21 18.97 1.16
C PRO A 313 -10.92 19.85 -0.07
N GLY A 314 -11.47 19.51 -1.23
CA GLY A 314 -11.27 20.27 -2.47
C GLY A 314 -11.77 19.54 -3.71
N MET A 315 -11.47 20.12 -4.89
CA MET A 315 -11.97 19.64 -6.19
C MET A 315 -11.43 18.28 -6.66
N TRP A 316 -10.43 17.74 -5.97
CA TRP A 316 -9.88 16.41 -6.22
C TRP A 316 -10.71 15.30 -5.55
N PHE A 317 -11.75 15.66 -4.80
CA PHE A 317 -12.74 14.75 -4.26
C PHE A 317 -14.12 15.07 -4.84
N VAL A 318 -14.90 14.02 -5.13
CA VAL A 318 -16.24 14.16 -5.69
C VAL A 318 -17.22 13.54 -4.72
N SER A 319 -18.13 14.35 -4.17
CA SER A 319 -19.12 13.87 -3.22
C SER A 319 -20.13 12.95 -3.92
N ASP A 320 -20.61 11.93 -3.22
CA ASP A 320 -21.71 11.07 -3.65
C ASP A 320 -22.76 10.95 -2.52
N ASP A 321 -23.70 10.03 -2.63
CA ASP A 321 -24.79 9.84 -1.66
C ASP A 321 -24.29 9.50 -0.24
N HIS A 322 -23.03 9.07 -0.05
CA HIS A 322 -22.47 8.67 1.26
C HIS A 322 -21.17 9.37 1.62
N PHE A 323 -20.39 9.75 0.61
CA PHE A 323 -19.14 10.43 0.79
C PHE A 323 -19.33 11.92 0.57
N SER A 324 -19.03 12.71 1.58
CA SER A 324 -18.97 14.16 1.50
C SER A 324 -17.52 14.63 1.57
N ALA A 325 -17.10 15.46 0.63
CA ALA A 325 -15.76 16.05 0.59
C ALA A 325 -15.61 17.19 1.62
N VAL A 326 -15.81 16.88 2.90
CA VAL A 326 -15.73 17.82 4.03
C VAL A 326 -14.51 17.54 4.90
N ALA A 327 -14.15 18.50 5.73
CA ALA A 327 -13.06 18.32 6.67
C ALA A 327 -13.42 17.26 7.73
N SER A 328 -12.52 16.33 7.97
CA SER A 328 -12.59 15.41 9.10
C SER A 328 -12.44 16.17 10.40
N ASP A 329 -13.18 15.73 11.41
CA ASP A 329 -13.02 16.11 12.82
C ASP A 329 -11.80 15.43 13.45
N ARG A 330 -11.30 14.33 12.84
CA ARG A 330 -10.12 13.59 13.28
C ARG A 330 -8.83 14.24 12.77
N THR A 331 -7.82 14.25 13.62
CA THR A 331 -6.46 14.65 13.22
C THR A 331 -5.69 13.41 12.80
N ILE A 332 -5.39 13.31 11.51
CA ILE A 332 -4.67 12.18 10.94
C ILE A 332 -3.20 12.54 10.70
N ALA A 333 -2.30 11.64 11.09
CA ALA A 333 -0.87 11.79 10.88
C ALA A 333 -0.49 11.48 9.42
N LEU A 334 0.34 12.35 8.84
CA LEU A 334 0.95 12.14 7.53
C LEU A 334 2.44 11.89 7.72
N TRP A 335 2.93 10.86 7.04
CA TRP A 335 4.28 10.35 7.11
C TRP A 335 4.99 10.56 5.78
N ASP A 336 6.32 10.65 5.85
CA ASP A 336 7.16 10.72 4.66
C ASP A 336 6.94 9.47 3.79
N ASP A 337 6.97 9.67 2.47
CA ASP A 337 6.87 8.57 1.50
C ASP A 337 8.01 7.57 1.76
N PRO A 338 7.72 6.28 2.00
CA PRO A 338 8.72 5.24 2.22
C PRO A 338 9.36 4.74 0.91
N THR A 339 8.89 5.17 -0.27
CA THR A 339 9.44 4.70 -1.56
C THR A 339 10.85 5.20 -1.89
N PRO A 340 11.25 6.46 -1.61
CA PRO A 340 12.59 6.95 -1.93
C PRO A 340 13.73 6.24 -1.18
N GLN A 341 13.48 5.73 0.03
CA GLN A 341 14.51 5.13 0.90
C GLN A 341 14.91 3.72 0.42
N ILE A 342 14.02 3.03 -0.27
CA ILE A 342 14.31 1.72 -0.87
C ILE A 342 14.74 1.86 -2.33
N GLU A 343 14.28 2.88 -3.07
CA GLU A 343 14.91 3.24 -4.36
C GLU A 343 16.39 3.55 -4.15
N ALA A 344 16.76 4.30 -3.11
CA ALA A 344 18.17 4.54 -2.79
C ALA A 344 18.93 3.25 -2.37
N SER A 345 18.26 2.26 -1.77
CA SER A 345 18.89 1.00 -1.36
C SER A 345 19.04 0.02 -2.53
N GLN A 346 18.07 -0.04 -3.44
CA GLN A 346 18.11 -0.83 -4.68
C GLN A 346 19.05 -0.19 -5.70
N GLU A 347 19.01 1.13 -5.89
CA GLU A 347 19.96 1.89 -6.71
C GLU A 347 21.39 1.73 -6.18
N SER A 348 21.58 1.70 -4.85
CA SER A 348 22.88 1.36 -4.25
C SER A 348 23.35 -0.06 -4.61
N VAL A 349 22.46 -1.04 -4.72
CA VAL A 349 22.80 -2.43 -5.06
C VAL A 349 23.07 -2.57 -6.56
N ILE A 350 22.26 -1.91 -7.40
CA ILE A 350 22.48 -1.82 -8.85
C ILE A 350 23.82 -1.13 -9.11
N MET A 351 24.09 0.04 -8.53
CA MET A 351 25.37 0.75 -8.65
C MET A 351 26.57 -0.08 -8.15
N ARG A 352 26.43 -0.81 -7.04
CA ARG A 352 27.48 -1.71 -6.53
C ARG A 352 27.72 -2.91 -7.44
N THR A 353 26.70 -3.34 -8.18
CA THR A 353 26.79 -4.43 -9.16
C THR A 353 27.37 -3.90 -10.48
N LEU A 354 26.94 -2.73 -10.95
CA LEU A 354 27.45 -2.03 -12.13
C LEU A 354 28.95 -1.66 -12.00
N SER A 355 29.38 -1.21 -10.83
CA SER A 355 30.80 -0.89 -10.54
C SER A 355 31.73 -2.10 -10.47
N ARG A 356 31.19 -3.32 -10.49
CA ARG A 356 31.95 -4.58 -10.53
C ARG A 356 31.89 -5.27 -11.90
N LEU A 357 31.25 -4.64 -12.88
CA LEU A 357 31.13 -5.15 -14.23
C LEU A 357 32.49 -5.20 -14.93
N THR A 358 32.70 -6.29 -15.63
CA THR A 358 33.74 -6.43 -16.65
C THR A 358 33.21 -5.89 -17.97
N ASP A 359 34.09 -5.60 -18.94
CA ASP A 359 33.69 -5.08 -20.27
C ASP A 359 32.62 -5.98 -20.92
N ALA A 360 32.77 -7.31 -20.78
CA ALA A 360 31.78 -8.27 -21.26
C ALA A 360 30.43 -8.22 -20.56
N ASP A 361 30.35 -7.75 -19.31
CA ASP A 361 29.07 -7.52 -18.64
C ASP A 361 28.38 -6.26 -19.17
N HIS A 362 29.16 -5.22 -19.47
CA HIS A 362 28.64 -3.95 -20.01
C HIS A 362 28.03 -4.17 -21.39
N ASP A 363 28.76 -4.82 -22.30
CA ASP A 363 28.30 -5.08 -23.67
C ASP A 363 27.02 -5.93 -23.69
N VAL A 364 26.91 -6.91 -22.79
CA VAL A 364 25.71 -7.75 -22.67
C VAL A 364 24.52 -6.97 -22.12
N LEU A 365 24.72 -6.10 -21.12
CA LEU A 365 23.66 -5.26 -20.57
C LEU A 365 23.20 -4.19 -21.57
N GLU A 366 24.11 -3.59 -22.34
CA GLU A 366 23.81 -2.62 -23.40
C GLU A 366 23.00 -3.28 -24.52
N HIS A 367 23.43 -4.45 -24.99
CA HIS A 367 22.72 -5.18 -26.04
C HIS A 367 21.31 -5.62 -25.56
N LEU A 368 21.17 -6.02 -24.29
CA LEU A 368 19.88 -6.33 -23.67
C LEU A 368 19.02 -5.09 -23.45
N ALA A 369 19.62 -3.95 -23.18
CA ALA A 369 18.92 -2.68 -23.05
C ALA A 369 18.26 -2.27 -24.37
N LEU A 370 18.84 -2.62 -25.51
CA LEU A 370 18.30 -2.33 -26.84
C LEU A 370 17.19 -3.29 -27.30
N THR A 371 16.86 -4.33 -26.52
CA THR A 371 15.86 -5.36 -26.89
C THR A 371 14.64 -5.33 -25.96
N ASP A 372 13.44 -5.15 -26.53
CA ASP A 372 12.20 -4.89 -25.78
C ASP A 372 11.43 -6.14 -25.31
N GLY A 373 12.10 -7.29 -25.14
CA GLY A 373 11.39 -8.53 -24.75
C GLY A 373 12.25 -9.72 -24.39
N GLY A 374 13.56 -9.51 -24.24
CA GLY A 374 14.54 -10.59 -24.13
C GLY A 374 15.18 -10.97 -25.45
N THR A 375 16.32 -11.64 -25.36
CA THR A 375 17.15 -12.04 -26.50
C THR A 375 17.65 -13.47 -26.29
N ARG A 376 18.10 -14.14 -27.35
CA ARG A 376 18.73 -15.46 -27.21
C ARG A 376 20.22 -15.33 -26.95
N VAL A 377 20.81 -16.31 -26.27
CA VAL A 377 22.27 -16.32 -26.03
C VAL A 377 23.07 -16.23 -27.34
N GLY A 378 22.62 -16.88 -28.42
CA GLY A 378 23.27 -16.77 -29.73
C GLY A 378 23.17 -15.37 -30.36
N GLU A 379 22.10 -14.63 -30.09
CA GLU A 379 21.95 -13.25 -30.56
C GLU A 379 22.86 -12.30 -29.76
N LEU A 380 23.08 -12.59 -28.48
CA LEU A 380 24.10 -11.89 -27.67
C LEU A 380 25.51 -12.18 -28.18
N GLU A 381 25.82 -13.41 -28.59
CA GLU A 381 27.13 -13.74 -29.17
C GLU A 381 27.41 -12.93 -30.42
N ASP A 382 26.43 -12.87 -31.33
CA ASP A 382 26.54 -12.11 -32.57
C ASP A 382 26.59 -10.60 -32.33
N GLY A 383 25.81 -10.11 -31.35
CA GLY A 383 25.68 -8.70 -31.02
C GLY A 383 26.85 -8.10 -30.26
N THR A 384 27.48 -8.87 -29.36
CA THR A 384 28.58 -8.39 -28.51
C THR A 384 29.95 -8.95 -28.93
N GLY A 385 29.98 -9.98 -29.80
CA GLY A 385 31.21 -10.65 -30.22
C GLY A 385 31.84 -11.56 -29.15
N TRP A 386 31.15 -11.81 -28.03
CA TRP A 386 31.64 -12.64 -26.93
C TRP A 386 31.24 -14.10 -27.12
N SER A 387 32.09 -15.05 -26.69
CA SER A 387 31.76 -16.48 -26.78
C SER A 387 30.59 -16.86 -25.86
N SER A 388 29.85 -17.92 -26.20
CA SER A 388 28.78 -18.49 -25.36
C SER A 388 29.23 -18.66 -23.91
N THR A 389 30.45 -19.19 -23.72
CA THR A 389 31.02 -19.43 -22.39
C THR A 389 31.19 -18.14 -21.59
N THR A 390 31.57 -17.05 -22.26
CA THR A 390 31.70 -15.73 -21.65
C THR A 390 30.32 -15.18 -21.28
N ILE A 391 29.35 -15.28 -22.18
CA ILE A 391 27.98 -14.82 -21.92
C ILE A 391 27.34 -15.61 -20.77
N TYR A 392 27.45 -16.94 -20.73
CA TYR A 392 26.93 -17.71 -19.60
C TYR A 392 27.59 -17.34 -18.26
N ARG A 393 28.88 -16.95 -18.25
CA ARG A 393 29.54 -16.44 -17.03
C ARG A 393 29.01 -15.06 -16.62
N VAL A 394 28.76 -14.19 -17.60
CA VAL A 394 28.10 -12.89 -17.39
C VAL A 394 26.71 -13.10 -16.78
N LEU A 395 25.89 -13.97 -17.38
CA LEU A 395 24.55 -14.31 -16.87
C LEU A 395 24.59 -14.90 -15.46
N GLN A 396 25.56 -15.75 -15.15
CA GLN A 396 25.73 -16.30 -13.81
C GLN A 396 26.06 -15.21 -12.78
N ARG A 397 26.93 -14.25 -13.15
CA ARG A 397 27.32 -13.12 -12.31
C ARG A 397 26.21 -12.08 -12.15
N LEU A 398 25.38 -11.90 -13.18
CA LEU A 398 24.25 -10.97 -13.22
C LEU A 398 22.90 -11.64 -12.96
N SER A 399 22.90 -12.82 -12.35
CA SER A 399 21.68 -13.62 -12.09
C SER A 399 20.63 -12.96 -11.18
N GLY A 400 20.98 -11.84 -10.53
CA GLY A 400 20.03 -10.99 -9.80
C GLY A 400 19.43 -9.85 -10.64
N LEU A 401 19.93 -9.58 -11.84
CA LEU A 401 19.44 -8.56 -12.78
C LEU A 401 18.84 -9.19 -14.05
N LEU A 402 19.36 -10.35 -14.43
CA LEU A 402 19.03 -11.08 -15.64
C LEU A 402 18.62 -12.51 -15.30
N GLU A 403 17.55 -12.99 -15.93
CA GLU A 403 17.12 -14.38 -15.89
C GLU A 403 17.46 -15.06 -17.22
N ASN A 404 17.86 -16.32 -17.15
CA ASN A 404 18.08 -17.17 -18.31
C ASN A 404 17.19 -18.40 -18.21
N ASP A 405 16.14 -18.44 -19.03
CA ASP A 405 15.25 -19.59 -19.15
C ASP A 405 15.39 -20.20 -20.54
N GLY A 406 15.88 -21.44 -20.61
CA GLY A 406 16.03 -22.19 -21.85
C GLY A 406 16.91 -21.53 -22.93
N GLY A 407 17.87 -20.68 -22.54
CA GLY A 407 18.74 -19.94 -23.47
C GLY A 407 18.16 -18.61 -23.96
N VAL A 408 17.03 -18.18 -23.40
CA VAL A 408 16.46 -16.84 -23.56
C VAL A 408 16.81 -16.01 -22.33
N VAL A 409 17.52 -14.92 -22.56
CA VAL A 409 17.95 -13.96 -21.54
C VAL A 409 16.96 -12.81 -21.47
N LYS A 410 16.48 -12.51 -20.27
CA LYS A 410 15.54 -11.41 -20.00
C LYS A 410 15.94 -10.66 -18.74
N TRP A 411 15.46 -9.43 -18.62
CA TRP A 411 15.51 -8.70 -17.36
C TRP A 411 14.57 -9.34 -16.34
N VAL A 412 15.01 -9.42 -15.08
CA VAL A 412 14.16 -9.85 -13.94
C VAL A 412 12.93 -8.93 -13.81
N SER A 413 13.09 -7.63 -14.10
CA SER A 413 11.97 -6.69 -14.14
C SER A 413 12.16 -5.57 -15.17
N SER A 414 11.05 -5.02 -15.66
CA SER A 414 11.07 -3.88 -16.59
C SER A 414 11.55 -2.57 -15.95
N LYS A 415 11.45 -2.43 -14.61
CA LYS A 415 11.98 -1.28 -13.87
C LYS A 415 13.50 -1.33 -13.81
N ILE A 416 14.08 -2.50 -13.50
CA ILE A 416 15.54 -2.72 -13.53
C ILE A 416 16.09 -2.46 -14.93
N ALA A 417 15.38 -2.91 -15.98
CA ALA A 417 15.78 -2.62 -17.36
C ALA A 417 15.83 -1.12 -17.65
N GLN A 418 14.85 -0.35 -17.18
CA GLN A 418 14.80 1.10 -17.38
C GLN A 418 15.85 1.84 -16.54
N GLU A 419 16.06 1.48 -15.28
CA GLU A 419 17.07 2.09 -14.42
C GLU A 419 18.49 1.81 -14.91
N VAL A 420 18.79 0.58 -15.35
CA VAL A 420 20.09 0.26 -15.95
C VAL A 420 20.29 1.00 -17.27
N ARG A 421 19.25 1.14 -18.11
CA ARG A 421 19.31 1.98 -19.33
C ARG A 421 19.66 3.42 -19.02
N GLU A 422 19.00 4.02 -18.02
CA GLU A 422 19.26 5.40 -17.60
C GLU A 422 20.68 5.54 -17.02
N LEU A 423 21.16 4.58 -16.24
CA LEU A 423 22.50 4.60 -15.64
C LEU A 423 23.64 4.35 -16.65
N VAL A 424 23.46 3.44 -17.61
CA VAL A 424 24.44 3.19 -18.69
C VAL A 424 24.54 4.41 -19.60
N SER A 425 23.39 5.01 -19.97
CA SER A 425 23.37 6.24 -20.77
C SER A 425 24.11 7.40 -20.09
N ILE A 426 24.02 7.51 -18.75
CA ILE A 426 24.74 8.53 -17.98
C ILE A 426 26.25 8.22 -17.93
N ALA A 427 26.63 6.95 -17.85
CA ALA A 427 28.04 6.54 -17.86
C ALA A 427 28.71 6.87 -19.20
N ASP A 428 28.04 6.60 -20.33
CA ASP A 428 28.55 6.91 -21.68
C ASP A 428 28.70 8.42 -21.91
N ASP A 429 27.72 9.22 -21.48
CA ASP A 429 27.78 10.69 -21.60
C ASP A 429 28.95 11.30 -20.78
N VAL A 430 29.28 10.70 -19.64
CA VAL A 430 30.41 11.13 -18.78
C VAL A 430 31.75 10.67 -19.36
N VAL A 431 31.84 9.44 -19.88
CA VAL A 431 33.04 8.89 -20.52
C VAL A 431 33.40 9.69 -21.78
N ASP A 432 32.44 9.95 -22.66
CA ASP A 432 32.67 10.72 -23.89
C ASP A 432 33.06 12.17 -23.59
N SER A 433 32.44 12.75 -22.56
CA SER A 433 32.78 14.08 -22.07
C SER A 433 34.19 14.14 -21.48
N VAL A 434 34.62 13.14 -20.71
CA VAL A 434 35.95 13.12 -20.07
C VAL A 434 37.03 12.76 -21.09
N ALA A 435 36.82 11.76 -21.95
CA ALA A 435 37.76 11.37 -23.01
C ALA A 435 38.00 12.51 -24.01
N GLY A 436 36.93 13.14 -24.50
CA GLY A 436 37.03 14.29 -25.42
C GLY A 436 37.66 15.53 -24.80
N ARG A 437 37.65 15.65 -23.46
CA ARG A 437 38.28 16.78 -22.73
C ARG A 437 39.73 16.50 -22.33
N ILE A 438 40.11 15.25 -22.06
CA ILE A 438 41.51 14.87 -21.77
C ILE A 438 42.35 14.94 -23.06
N GLU A 439 41.81 14.58 -24.23
CA GLU A 439 42.46 14.77 -25.54
C GLU A 439 42.85 16.24 -25.80
N ASN A 440 42.03 17.18 -25.33
CA ASN A 440 42.26 18.62 -25.54
C ASN A 440 43.27 19.24 -24.54
N VAL A 441 43.56 18.58 -23.42
CA VAL A 441 44.38 19.14 -22.33
C VAL A 441 45.76 18.50 -22.23
N LEU A 442 45.92 17.23 -22.62
CA LEU A 442 47.15 16.48 -22.50
C LEU A 442 47.58 15.99 -23.88
N ASN A 443 48.69 16.54 -24.37
CA ASN A 443 49.38 16.06 -25.57
C ASN A 443 50.14 14.76 -25.23
N VAL A 444 49.39 13.72 -24.82
CA VAL A 444 49.88 12.45 -24.27
C VAL A 444 49.37 11.30 -25.15
N ASP A 445 50.15 10.21 -25.21
CA ASP A 445 49.85 9.01 -25.97
C ASP A 445 48.48 8.41 -25.56
N PRO A 446 47.57 8.07 -26.49
CA PRO A 446 46.25 7.49 -26.21
C PRO A 446 46.27 6.27 -25.28
N ARG A 447 47.38 5.52 -25.25
CA ARG A 447 47.54 4.33 -24.39
C ARG A 447 47.89 4.66 -22.94
N ASP A 448 48.49 5.82 -22.68
CA ASP A 448 48.73 6.31 -21.31
C ASP A 448 47.45 6.97 -20.75
N LEU A 449 46.61 7.54 -21.62
CA LEU A 449 45.26 8.01 -21.30
C LEU A 449 44.34 6.88 -20.77
N GLU A 450 44.36 5.71 -21.40
CA GLU A 450 43.59 4.52 -20.97
C GLU A 450 43.95 4.04 -19.56
N ARG A 451 45.23 4.18 -19.15
CA ARG A 451 45.70 3.75 -17.83
C ARG A 451 45.49 4.80 -16.74
N SER A 452 45.78 6.07 -17.04
CA SER A 452 45.63 7.19 -16.11
C SER A 452 44.17 7.56 -15.85
N GLY A 453 43.30 7.46 -16.87
CA GLY A 453 41.86 7.73 -16.72
C GLY A 453 41.12 6.68 -15.89
N ARG A 454 41.63 5.45 -15.80
CA ARG A 454 40.90 4.31 -15.21
C ARG A 454 40.69 4.43 -13.70
N ALA A 455 41.65 4.97 -12.96
CA ALA A 455 41.50 5.18 -11.51
C ALA A 455 40.41 6.23 -11.22
N LEU A 456 40.45 7.35 -11.95
CA LEU A 456 39.43 8.39 -11.88
C LEU A 456 38.07 7.89 -12.34
N GLN A 457 38.01 7.15 -13.44
CA GLN A 457 36.79 6.54 -13.95
C GLN A 457 36.18 5.57 -12.93
N ASN A 458 36.99 4.70 -12.32
CA ASN A 458 36.55 3.78 -11.29
C ASN A 458 35.99 4.53 -10.09
N TRP A 459 36.62 5.63 -9.68
CA TRP A 459 36.12 6.47 -8.59
C TRP A 459 34.81 7.17 -8.95
N LEU A 460 34.72 7.79 -10.13
CA LEU A 460 33.50 8.43 -10.64
C LEU A 460 32.34 7.43 -10.68
N ASN A 461 32.59 6.23 -11.22
CA ASN A 461 31.60 5.16 -11.31
C ASN A 461 31.20 4.62 -9.93
N ARG A 462 32.18 4.38 -9.04
CA ARG A 462 31.94 3.82 -7.70
C ARG A 462 31.06 4.73 -6.84
N TYR A 463 31.18 6.03 -7.01
CA TYR A 463 30.52 7.03 -6.17
C TYR A 463 29.38 7.79 -6.86
N GLY A 464 29.07 7.45 -8.12
CA GLY A 464 28.15 8.24 -8.95
C GLY A 464 28.58 9.71 -8.98
N ALA A 465 29.90 9.94 -9.05
CA ALA A 465 30.47 11.26 -8.99
C ALA A 465 30.56 11.86 -10.39
N GLU A 466 30.14 13.11 -10.54
CA GLU A 466 30.15 13.86 -11.81
C GLU A 466 30.88 15.20 -11.61
N VAL A 467 31.71 15.58 -12.59
CA VAL A 467 32.30 16.92 -12.63
C VAL A 467 31.35 17.84 -13.37
N VAL A 468 30.52 18.57 -12.61
CA VAL A 468 29.39 19.36 -13.12
C VAL A 468 29.85 20.65 -13.80
N ALA A 469 30.97 21.22 -13.35
CA ALA A 469 31.46 22.51 -13.85
C ALA A 469 32.93 22.76 -13.50
N GLY A 470 33.51 23.75 -14.20
CA GLY A 470 34.79 24.35 -13.83
C GLY A 470 36.01 23.51 -14.20
N MET A 471 35.87 22.51 -15.09
CA MET A 471 37.01 21.74 -15.60
C MET A 471 37.71 22.47 -16.77
N ASP A 472 36.93 23.10 -17.64
CA ASP A 472 37.37 23.73 -18.91
C ASP A 472 38.09 25.08 -18.72
N ASP A 473 37.79 25.80 -17.63
CA ASP A 473 38.46 27.05 -17.27
C ASP A 473 39.35 26.83 -16.03
N ARG A 474 40.65 27.09 -16.18
CA ARG A 474 41.62 26.99 -15.08
C ARG A 474 41.37 27.99 -13.95
N ASN A 475 40.62 29.06 -14.21
CA ASN A 475 40.26 30.08 -13.23
C ASN A 475 38.94 29.81 -12.50
N ASP A 476 38.09 28.88 -12.99
CA ASP A 476 36.86 28.49 -12.29
C ASP A 476 37.11 27.32 -11.33
N ARG A 477 36.31 27.28 -10.25
CA ARG A 477 36.39 26.18 -9.29
C ARG A 477 35.67 24.96 -9.84
N VAL A 478 36.35 23.81 -9.74
CA VAL A 478 35.76 22.52 -10.04
C VAL A 478 34.57 22.26 -9.12
N ARG A 479 33.43 21.88 -9.68
CA ARG A 479 32.26 21.42 -8.93
C ARG A 479 32.09 19.93 -9.19
N ILE A 480 32.09 19.15 -8.10
CA ILE A 480 31.89 17.71 -8.14
C ILE A 480 30.57 17.42 -7.42
N ARG A 481 29.70 16.63 -8.02
CA ARG A 481 28.51 16.10 -7.34
C ARG A 481 28.68 14.62 -7.14
N ILE A 482 28.44 14.12 -5.93
CA ILE A 482 28.50 12.72 -5.56
C ILE A 482 27.07 12.28 -5.21
N ARG A 483 26.54 11.31 -5.96
CA ARG A 483 25.16 10.82 -5.76
C ARG A 483 25.05 9.72 -4.71
N THR A 484 26.15 9.01 -4.43
CA THR A 484 26.19 8.06 -3.31
C THR A 484 25.95 8.79 -1.99
N VAL A 485 25.11 8.22 -1.13
CA VAL A 485 24.83 8.76 0.21
C VAL A 485 26.09 8.73 1.08
N LEU A 486 26.52 9.88 1.57
CA LEU A 486 27.71 10.02 2.41
C LEU A 486 27.39 10.46 3.85
N THR A 487 28.14 9.91 4.80
CA THR A 487 28.08 10.24 6.23
C THR A 487 29.28 11.07 6.66
N ARG A 488 29.10 11.97 7.64
CA ARG A 488 30.20 12.76 8.23
C ARG A 488 30.85 12.08 9.44
N SER A 489 30.36 10.91 9.86
CA SER A 489 30.87 10.19 11.03
C SER A 489 30.97 8.71 10.69
N LYS A 490 32.15 8.13 10.90
CA LYS A 490 32.43 6.71 10.68
C LYS A 490 31.62 5.78 11.60
N ASN A 491 31.07 6.33 12.69
CA ASN A 491 30.28 5.61 13.70
C ASN A 491 28.78 5.95 13.66
N SER A 492 28.26 6.56 12.58
CA SER A 492 26.81 6.81 12.49
C SER A 492 26.05 5.51 12.27
N THR A 493 24.91 5.36 12.94
CA THR A 493 23.90 4.31 12.65
C THR A 493 23.20 4.49 11.30
N ALA A 494 23.52 5.55 10.56
CA ALA A 494 23.01 5.84 9.24
C ALA A 494 23.75 5.03 8.16
N THR A 495 23.02 4.51 7.17
CA THR A 495 23.53 3.83 6.00
C THR A 495 24.20 4.85 5.05
N GLY A 496 25.50 4.73 4.78
CA GLY A 496 26.24 5.57 3.82
C GLY A 496 27.76 5.54 4.00
N GLU A 497 28.52 5.88 2.94
CA GLU A 497 30.00 5.87 2.97
C GLU A 497 30.57 7.10 3.69
N TYR A 498 31.70 6.95 4.35
CA TYR A 498 32.30 8.04 5.13
C TYR A 498 32.96 9.06 4.22
N LEU A 499 32.48 10.32 4.24
CA LEU A 499 32.88 11.38 3.31
C LEU A 499 34.40 11.57 3.18
N PRO A 500 35.20 11.63 4.27
CA PRO A 500 36.66 11.72 4.15
C PRO A 500 37.30 10.57 3.38
N ASP A 501 36.89 9.31 3.63
CA ASP A 501 37.44 8.14 2.95
C ASP A 501 37.15 8.24 1.43
N VAL A 502 35.94 8.66 1.05
CA VAL A 502 35.54 8.85 -0.36
C VAL A 502 36.32 9.96 -1.05
N LEU A 503 36.56 11.08 -0.35
CA LEU A 503 37.35 12.19 -0.89
C LEU A 503 38.83 11.83 -1.01
N GLU A 504 39.38 11.03 -0.11
CA GLU A 504 40.78 10.59 -0.14
C GLU A 504 41.03 9.68 -1.35
N GLU A 505 40.11 8.74 -1.59
CA GLU A 505 40.13 7.91 -2.79
C GLU A 505 40.03 8.76 -4.06
N GLY A 506 39.16 9.77 -4.05
CA GLY A 506 38.98 10.68 -5.19
C GLY A 506 40.18 11.57 -5.46
N TYR A 507 40.84 12.04 -4.40
CA TYR A 507 42.06 12.82 -4.51
C TYR A 507 43.21 11.99 -5.12
N SER A 508 43.36 10.74 -4.66
CA SER A 508 44.35 9.82 -5.25
C SER A 508 44.03 9.59 -6.72
N ALA A 509 42.79 9.21 -7.04
CA ALA A 509 42.35 8.92 -8.40
C ALA A 509 42.51 10.13 -9.35
N TRP A 510 42.25 11.34 -8.85
CA TRP A 510 42.46 12.60 -9.58
C TRP A 510 43.94 12.86 -9.87
N CYS A 511 44.83 12.63 -8.91
CA CYS A 511 46.26 12.78 -9.09
C CYS A 511 46.84 11.71 -10.04
N ASP A 512 46.35 10.48 -9.92
CA ASP A 512 46.72 9.34 -10.77
C ASP A 512 46.31 9.56 -12.23
N ALA A 513 45.23 10.32 -12.45
CA ALA A 513 44.80 10.81 -13.77
C ALA A 513 45.63 11.98 -14.31
N GLY A 514 46.67 12.43 -13.60
CA GLY A 514 47.55 13.52 -14.02
C GLY A 514 46.94 14.92 -13.89
N LEU A 515 45.81 15.07 -13.19
CA LEU A 515 45.15 16.35 -12.99
C LEU A 515 45.76 17.13 -11.81
N ASP A 516 45.72 18.47 -11.88
CA ASP A 516 46.28 19.33 -10.83
C ASP A 516 45.57 19.11 -9.47
N SER A 517 46.31 18.65 -8.49
CA SER A 517 45.84 18.34 -7.13
C SER A 517 45.22 19.55 -6.43
N ARG A 518 45.71 20.76 -6.72
CA ARG A 518 45.15 22.00 -6.15
C ARG A 518 43.72 22.24 -6.60
N ARG A 519 43.34 21.75 -7.77
CA ARG A 519 41.96 21.89 -8.28
C ARG A 519 41.00 20.98 -7.54
N PHE A 520 41.41 19.75 -7.23
CA PHE A 520 40.59 18.84 -6.42
C PHE A 520 40.43 19.34 -4.99
N LEU A 521 41.53 19.77 -4.34
CA LEU A 521 41.48 20.31 -2.98
C LEU A 521 40.54 21.51 -2.84
N ASN A 522 40.46 22.36 -3.87
CA ASN A 522 39.58 23.52 -3.91
C ASN A 522 38.19 23.24 -4.51
N ALA A 523 37.89 22.00 -4.88
CA ALA A 523 36.62 21.64 -5.50
C ALA A 523 35.46 21.80 -4.51
N ILE A 524 34.32 22.29 -5.02
CA ILE A 524 33.06 22.31 -4.28
C ILE A 524 32.40 20.94 -4.51
N VAL A 525 32.26 20.18 -3.44
CA VAL A 525 31.66 18.85 -3.45
C VAL A 525 30.23 18.93 -2.94
N THR A 526 29.28 18.56 -3.80
CA THR A 526 27.85 18.44 -3.50
C THR A 526 27.55 16.97 -3.25
N TYR A 527 26.91 16.62 -2.14
CA TYR A 527 26.62 15.21 -1.81
C TYR A 527 25.34 15.03 -0.99
N ASP A 528 24.75 13.84 -1.12
CA ASP A 528 23.50 13.47 -0.44
C ASP A 528 23.77 12.79 0.92
N ARG A 529 22.86 12.98 1.89
CA ARG A 529 22.94 12.35 3.22
C ARG A 529 21.77 11.40 3.43
N ALA A 530 21.99 10.40 4.28
CA ALA A 530 20.95 9.44 4.68
C ALA A 530 19.73 10.13 5.31
N TYR A 531 19.97 11.25 5.99
CA TYR A 531 18.93 12.09 6.58
C TYR A 531 19.30 13.56 6.36
N GLY A 532 18.45 14.27 5.62
CA GLY A 532 18.53 15.73 5.45
C GLY A 532 18.85 16.22 4.03
N PRO A 533 18.87 17.55 3.83
CA PRO A 533 19.03 18.17 2.51
C PRO A 533 20.44 17.98 1.96
N VAL A 534 20.56 18.01 0.63
CA VAL A 534 21.84 18.01 -0.12
C VAL A 534 22.83 18.98 0.52
N GLN A 535 24.07 18.53 0.69
CA GLN A 535 25.11 19.29 1.36
C GLN A 535 26.22 19.69 0.40
N ASN A 536 26.79 20.87 0.65
CA ASN A 536 27.98 21.34 -0.04
C ASN A 536 29.16 21.40 0.93
N THR A 537 30.33 20.95 0.49
CA THR A 537 31.60 21.12 1.19
C THR A 537 32.71 21.49 0.23
N VAL A 538 33.88 21.85 0.77
CA VAL A 538 35.11 22.00 -0.03
C VAL A 538 36.01 20.83 0.33
N ALA A 539 36.58 20.15 -0.66
CA ALA A 539 37.30 18.89 -0.46
C ALA A 539 38.39 19.00 0.63
N GLN A 540 39.21 20.07 0.63
CA GLN A 540 40.26 20.31 1.64
C GLN A 540 39.79 20.46 3.10
N LYS A 541 38.48 20.52 3.37
CA LYS A 541 37.98 20.52 4.75
C LYS A 541 37.95 19.11 5.37
N HIS A 542 38.10 18.09 4.54
CA HIS A 542 37.93 16.68 4.86
C HIS A 542 39.11 15.81 4.41
N LEU A 543 40.04 16.40 3.65
CA LEU A 543 41.37 15.92 3.28
C LEU A 543 42.41 16.72 4.06
#